data_AF-A0A930F100-F1
#
_entry.id   AF-A0A930F100-F1
#
_cell.length_a   1.000
_cell.length_b   1.000
_cell.length_c   1.000
_cell.angle_alpha   90.00
_cell.angle_beta   90.00
_cell.angle_gamma   90.00
#
_symmetry.space_group_name_H-M   'P 1'
#
loop_
_entity.id
_entity.type
_entity.pdbx_description
1 polymer ?
#
loop_
_entity_poly.entity_id
_entity_poly.type
_entity_poly.pdbx_seq_one_letter_code
_entity_poly.pdbx_strand_id
1 'polypeptide(L)'
;QRIIYTDKVDISNTIFPMNKDWNKDWYGPIKIPKKGDIIDINLETIPMYSKLIREYENNILEVKGNQIFINKVAADKYEVKQNYYFMMGDNRDASLDSRYFGFVPETHIMGSPMFTWLSLEGSFTDNNSSYQANGWRIRWDRMFKATNTGEANKTSYWWVAAILMGIFFGWDYIMKFVKRKKNEE
;
A
#
# COMPACT_ATOMS: atom_id res chain seq x y z
N GLN A 1 -4.95 16.92 -36.42
CA GLN A 1 -3.98 16.74 -35.32
C GLN A 1 -3.79 15.25 -35.10
N ARG A 2 -2.57 14.73 -35.24
CA ARG A 2 -2.27 13.31 -34.95
C ARG A 2 -2.19 13.16 -33.43
N ILE A 3 -3.10 12.39 -32.85
CA ILE A 3 -2.99 11.97 -31.45
C ILE A 3 -1.85 10.95 -31.41
N ILE A 4 -0.71 11.34 -30.84
CA ILE A 4 0.40 10.43 -30.55
C ILE A 4 0.01 9.70 -29.27
N TYR A 5 -0.31 8.41 -29.38
CA TYR A 5 -0.41 7.54 -28.21
C TYR A 5 1.02 7.26 -27.72
N THR A 6 1.33 7.73 -26.51
CA THR A 6 2.54 7.35 -25.77
C THR A 6 2.17 6.23 -24.80
N ASP A 7 2.93 5.12 -24.82
CA ASP A 7 2.75 4.02 -23.86
C ASP A 7 3.18 4.41 -22.44
N LYS A 8 3.87 5.56 -22.30
CA LYS A 8 4.30 6.12 -21.02
C LYS A 8 3.35 7.24 -20.63
N VAL A 9 2.57 7.00 -19.58
CA VAL A 9 1.81 8.05 -18.90
C VAL A 9 2.80 9.08 -18.37
N ASP A 10 2.67 10.34 -18.79
CA ASP A 10 3.46 11.42 -18.22
C ASP A 10 2.95 11.74 -16.81
N ILE A 11 3.69 11.24 -15.83
CA ILE A 11 3.41 11.39 -14.40
C ILE A 11 4.13 12.61 -13.78
N SER A 12 4.90 13.38 -14.56
CA SER A 12 5.68 14.50 -14.00
C SER A 12 4.80 15.55 -13.32
N ASN A 13 3.58 15.76 -13.83
CA ASN A 13 2.60 16.70 -13.29
C ASN A 13 1.57 16.06 -12.36
N THR A 14 1.80 14.82 -11.92
CA THR A 14 0.86 14.05 -11.08
C THR A 14 1.33 13.86 -9.63
N ILE A 15 2.44 14.51 -9.27
CA ILE A 15 2.99 14.44 -7.93
C ILE A 15 2.10 15.23 -6.96
N PHE A 16 1.71 14.58 -5.87
CA PHE A 16 0.97 15.17 -4.78
C PHE A 16 1.90 15.95 -3.83
N PRO A 17 1.51 17.11 -3.31
CA PRO A 17 0.39 17.93 -3.76
C PRO A 17 0.77 18.67 -5.06
N MET A 18 -0.22 18.91 -5.93
CA MET A 18 0.00 19.41 -7.29
C MET A 18 0.60 20.83 -7.38
N ASN A 19 0.70 21.56 -6.26
CA ASN A 19 1.21 22.93 -6.19
C ASN A 19 2.66 23.02 -5.69
N LYS A 20 3.41 21.91 -5.67
CA LYS A 20 4.82 21.89 -5.28
C LYS A 20 5.70 21.45 -6.44
N ASP A 21 6.88 22.04 -6.53
CA ASP A 21 7.92 21.65 -7.48
C ASP A 21 8.70 20.43 -6.95
N TRP A 22 7.96 19.35 -6.71
CA TRP A 22 8.49 18.07 -6.24
C TRP A 22 8.42 17.02 -7.33
N ASN A 23 9.29 16.03 -7.26
CA ASN A 23 9.26 14.89 -8.16
C ASN A 23 9.37 13.55 -7.40
N LYS A 24 9.31 12.44 -8.14
CA LYS A 24 9.35 11.10 -7.56
C LYS A 24 10.62 10.80 -6.74
N ASP A 25 11.74 11.43 -7.10
CA ASP A 25 13.07 11.23 -6.52
C ASP A 25 13.36 12.26 -5.41
N TRP A 26 12.89 13.50 -5.63
CA TRP A 26 13.04 14.66 -4.75
C TRP A 26 11.67 15.12 -4.26
N TYR A 27 11.20 14.48 -3.19
CA TYR A 27 9.87 14.67 -2.63
C TYR A 27 9.92 15.27 -1.22
N GLY A 28 9.04 16.25 -0.94
CA GLY A 28 8.85 16.78 0.41
C GLY A 28 9.78 17.96 0.77
N PRO A 29 9.71 18.46 2.02
CA PRO A 29 9.11 17.84 3.21
C PRO A 29 7.58 17.95 3.27
N ILE A 30 6.92 16.93 3.84
CA ILE A 30 5.46 16.92 4.05
C ILE A 30 5.11 16.53 5.49
N LYS A 31 4.11 17.21 6.07
CA LYS A 31 3.53 16.85 7.38
C LYS A 31 2.28 16.00 7.15
N ILE A 32 2.26 14.81 7.72
CA ILE A 32 1.09 13.92 7.67
C ILE A 32 0.11 14.36 8.77
N PRO A 33 -1.17 14.65 8.43
CA PRO A 33 -2.15 15.04 9.44
C PRO A 33 -2.57 13.83 10.30
N LYS A 34 -2.79 14.07 11.59
CA LYS A 34 -3.40 13.08 12.50
C LYS A 34 -4.72 13.59 13.06
N LYS A 35 -5.51 12.70 13.65
CA LYS A 35 -6.77 13.07 14.30
C LYS A 35 -6.54 14.16 15.36
N GLY A 36 -7.35 15.21 15.32
CA GLY A 36 -7.29 16.36 16.22
C GLY A 36 -6.25 17.42 15.83
N ASP A 37 -5.47 17.21 14.77
CA ASP A 37 -4.60 18.26 14.26
C ASP A 37 -5.44 19.42 13.71
N ILE A 38 -5.07 20.64 14.09
CA ILE A 38 -5.60 21.86 13.48
C ILE A 38 -4.67 22.25 12.33
N ILE A 39 -5.20 22.24 11.12
CA ILE A 39 -4.50 22.63 9.90
C ILE A 39 -5.02 23.97 9.39
N ASP A 40 -4.13 24.83 8.91
CA ASP A 40 -4.51 26.07 8.26
C ASP A 40 -5.05 25.78 6.86
N ILE A 41 -6.16 26.43 6.49
CA ILE A 41 -6.85 26.27 5.22
C ILE A 41 -6.75 27.57 4.44
N ASN A 42 -5.95 27.54 3.38
CA ASN A 42 -5.75 28.63 2.44
C ASN A 42 -5.41 28.06 1.05
N LEU A 43 -5.21 28.92 0.05
CA LEU A 43 -4.95 28.49 -1.33
C LEU A 43 -3.66 27.66 -1.48
N GLU A 44 -2.70 27.79 -0.57
CA GLU A 44 -1.45 27.01 -0.58
C GLU A 44 -1.62 25.61 0.02
N THR A 45 -2.45 25.46 1.06
CA THR A 45 -2.64 24.18 1.76
C THR A 45 -3.80 23.37 1.18
N ILE A 46 -4.74 24.00 0.48
CA ILE A 46 -5.93 23.32 -0.04
C ILE A 46 -5.64 22.18 -1.03
N PRO A 47 -4.61 22.23 -1.91
CA PRO A 47 -4.31 21.10 -2.78
C PRO A 47 -3.90 19.85 -1.99
N MET A 48 -3.36 20.02 -0.78
CA MET A 48 -2.94 18.92 0.09
C MET A 48 -4.10 18.31 0.89
N TYR A 49 -5.07 19.11 1.31
CA TYR A 49 -6.14 18.67 2.24
C TYR A 49 -7.54 18.59 1.63
N SER A 50 -7.74 19.06 0.40
CA SER A 50 -9.07 19.05 -0.24
C SER A 50 -9.71 17.66 -0.31
N LYS A 51 -8.94 16.65 -0.72
CA LYS A 51 -9.38 15.25 -0.80
C LYS A 51 -9.74 14.70 0.58
N LEU A 52 -8.90 14.99 1.57
CA LEU A 52 -9.14 14.66 2.97
C LEU A 52 -10.50 15.18 3.45
N ILE A 53 -10.73 16.48 3.28
CA ILE A 53 -11.93 17.17 3.79
C ILE A 53 -13.19 16.71 3.03
N ARG A 54 -13.11 16.58 1.70
CA ARG A 54 -14.25 16.29 0.83
C ARG A 54 -14.62 14.82 0.79
N GLU A 55 -13.66 13.96 0.47
CA GLU A 55 -13.92 12.55 0.15
C GLU A 55 -13.85 11.67 1.40
N TYR A 56 -12.86 11.91 2.27
CA TYR A 56 -12.62 11.02 3.41
C TYR A 56 -13.39 11.43 4.67
N GLU A 57 -13.62 12.73 4.86
CA GLU A 57 -14.36 13.26 6.01
C GLU A 57 -15.76 13.79 5.64
N ASN A 58 -16.16 13.67 4.37
CA ASN A 58 -17.50 13.94 3.85
C ASN A 58 -18.01 15.39 4.08
N ASN A 59 -17.13 16.39 4.01
CA ASN A 59 -17.52 17.79 4.11
C ASN A 59 -17.68 18.44 2.74
N ILE A 60 -18.51 19.47 2.68
CA ILE A 60 -18.64 20.30 1.49
C ILE A 60 -17.55 21.37 1.54
N LEU A 61 -16.63 21.36 0.58
CA LEU A 61 -15.56 22.35 0.43
C LEU A 61 -15.80 23.19 -0.83
N GLU A 62 -15.92 24.50 -0.67
CA GLU A 62 -16.06 25.46 -1.78
C GLU A 62 -14.96 26.52 -1.70
N VAL A 63 -14.35 26.84 -2.84
CA VAL A 63 -13.37 27.93 -2.95
C VAL A 63 -14.00 29.04 -3.81
N LYS A 64 -14.20 30.23 -3.24
CA LYS A 64 -14.77 31.40 -3.92
C LYS A 64 -13.77 32.55 -3.86
N GLY A 65 -13.04 32.77 -4.96
CA GLY A 65 -11.94 33.73 -4.99
C GLY A 65 -10.85 33.35 -3.97
N ASN A 66 -10.60 34.24 -3.01
CA ASN A 66 -9.62 34.02 -1.94
C ASN A 66 -10.20 33.43 -0.65
N GLN A 67 -11.51 33.15 -0.60
CA GLN A 67 -12.16 32.61 0.59
C GLN A 67 -12.52 31.12 0.40
N ILE A 68 -12.28 30.35 1.46
CA ILE A 68 -12.60 28.93 1.52
C ILE A 68 -13.76 28.72 2.49
N PHE A 69 -14.74 27.95 2.06
CA PHE A 69 -15.92 27.61 2.83
C PHE A 69 -15.96 26.10 3.06
N ILE A 70 -16.15 25.72 4.33
CA ILE A 70 -16.37 24.33 4.73
C ILE A 70 -17.78 24.25 5.31
N ASN A 71 -18.63 23.41 4.73
CA ASN A 71 -20.05 23.29 5.09
C ASN A 71 -20.78 24.65 5.09
N LYS A 72 -20.51 25.47 4.06
CA LYS A 72 -21.07 26.83 3.84
C LYS A 72 -20.60 27.91 4.84
N VAL A 73 -19.68 27.59 5.75
CA VAL A 73 -19.10 28.54 6.70
C VAL A 73 -17.68 28.88 6.26
N ALA A 74 -17.33 30.16 6.27
CA ALA A 74 -15.96 30.60 5.98
C ALA A 74 -15.00 30.00 7.01
N ALA A 75 -13.94 29.33 6.54
CA ALA A 75 -13.00 28.62 7.39
C ALA A 75 -11.56 28.92 6.98
N ASP A 76 -10.76 29.37 7.95
CA ASP A 76 -9.31 29.55 7.87
C ASP A 76 -8.55 28.37 8.51
N LYS A 77 -9.26 27.55 9.29
CA LYS A 77 -8.72 26.39 10.00
C LYS A 77 -9.67 25.21 9.86
N TYR A 78 -9.08 24.02 9.93
CA TYR A 78 -9.83 22.77 9.95
C TYR A 78 -9.23 21.80 10.95
N GLU A 79 -10.09 21.14 11.73
CA GLU A 79 -9.68 20.08 12.66
C GLU A 79 -9.89 18.72 11.99
N VAL A 80 -8.79 17.99 11.84
CA VAL A 80 -8.77 16.67 11.19
C VAL A 80 -9.51 15.65 12.05
N LYS A 81 -10.43 14.87 11.45
CA LYS A 81 -11.37 13.99 12.19
C LYS A 81 -10.89 12.54 12.32
N GLN A 82 -9.92 12.11 11.52
CA GLN A 82 -9.32 10.76 11.61
C GLN A 82 -7.82 10.75 11.35
N ASN A 83 -7.15 9.62 11.59
CA ASN A 83 -5.74 9.50 11.28
C ASN A 83 -5.53 9.28 9.78
N TYR A 84 -4.40 9.80 9.29
CA TYR A 84 -3.97 9.63 7.91
C TYR A 84 -2.56 9.08 7.86
N TYR A 85 -2.29 8.39 6.76
CA TYR A 85 -1.03 7.70 6.52
C TYR A 85 -0.47 8.10 5.16
N PHE A 86 0.85 8.12 5.07
CA PHE A 86 1.57 8.26 3.81
C PHE A 86 2.21 6.91 3.50
N MET A 87 1.78 6.29 2.41
CA MET A 87 2.25 4.98 1.98
C MET A 87 3.27 5.15 0.86
N MET A 88 4.39 4.46 0.96
CA MET A 88 5.43 4.43 -0.07
C MET A 88 5.69 2.98 -0.47
N GLY A 89 5.71 2.72 -1.77
CA GLY A 89 6.08 1.41 -2.30
C GLY A 89 7.56 1.14 -2.10
N ASP A 90 7.91 -0.13 -1.88
CA ASP A 90 9.30 -0.59 -1.83
C ASP A 90 9.99 -0.43 -3.19
N ASN A 91 9.31 -0.78 -4.29
CA ASN A 91 9.72 -0.48 -5.64
C ASN A 91 9.28 0.94 -6.05
N ARG A 92 9.98 1.94 -5.52
CA ARG A 92 9.64 3.37 -5.66
C ARG A 92 9.45 3.83 -7.11
N ASP A 93 10.23 3.31 -8.06
CA ASP A 93 10.13 3.74 -9.46
C ASP A 93 8.88 3.19 -10.16
N ALA A 94 8.37 2.05 -9.71
CA ALA A 94 7.22 1.38 -10.29
C ALA A 94 5.99 1.37 -9.36
N SER A 95 5.94 2.28 -8.39
CA SER A 95 4.84 2.37 -7.44
C SER A 95 4.05 3.65 -7.62
N LEU A 96 2.77 3.51 -7.93
CA LEU A 96 1.77 4.57 -7.74
C LEU A 96 1.35 4.54 -6.27
N ASP A 97 2.06 5.30 -5.45
CA ASP A 97 1.85 5.38 -4.00
C ASP A 97 1.39 6.78 -3.54
N SER A 98 1.48 7.10 -2.25
CA SER A 98 1.01 8.38 -1.70
C SER A 98 1.70 9.60 -2.30
N ARG A 99 2.86 9.44 -2.96
CA ARG A 99 3.48 10.52 -3.75
C ARG A 99 2.59 11.00 -4.90
N TYR A 100 1.61 10.20 -5.32
CA TYR A 100 0.68 10.51 -6.41
C TYR A 100 -0.75 10.70 -5.91
N PHE A 101 -1.29 9.76 -5.13
CA PHE A 101 -2.69 9.81 -4.70
C PHE A 101 -2.94 10.51 -3.37
N GLY A 102 -1.88 10.92 -2.68
CA GLY A 102 -1.92 11.63 -1.41
C GLY A 102 -2.13 10.74 -0.18
N PHE A 103 -2.66 11.34 0.87
CA PHE A 103 -2.86 10.67 2.15
C PHE A 103 -3.94 9.59 2.10
N VAL A 104 -3.72 8.50 2.84
CA VAL A 104 -4.67 7.39 2.98
C VAL A 104 -5.31 7.48 4.37
N PRO A 105 -6.65 7.54 4.50
CA PRO A 105 -7.32 7.53 5.79
C PRO A 105 -7.19 6.17 6.48
N GLU A 106 -7.19 6.16 7.81
CA GLU A 106 -7.16 4.95 8.64
C GLU A 106 -8.25 3.94 8.26
N THR A 107 -9.45 4.42 7.89
CA THR A 107 -10.59 3.60 7.49
C THR A 107 -10.35 2.72 6.26
N HIS A 108 -9.33 3.04 5.45
CA HIS A 108 -8.98 2.26 4.26
C HIS A 108 -7.88 1.23 4.52
N ILE A 109 -7.37 1.15 5.76
CA ILE A 109 -6.35 0.19 6.17
C ILE A 109 -7.04 -1.03 6.77
N MET A 110 -7.08 -2.13 6.01
CA MET A 110 -7.79 -3.35 6.42
C MET A 110 -6.98 -4.27 7.33
N GLY A 111 -5.65 -4.13 7.36
CA GLY A 111 -4.80 -4.99 8.18
C GLY A 111 -3.33 -4.88 7.84
N SER A 112 -2.54 -5.77 8.44
CA SER A 112 -1.10 -5.85 8.23
C SER A 112 -0.71 -7.25 7.72
N PRO A 113 0.34 -7.36 6.88
CA PRO A 113 0.83 -8.67 6.45
C PRO A 113 1.30 -9.47 7.66
N MET A 114 0.93 -10.77 7.71
CA MET A 114 1.24 -11.64 8.85
C MET A 114 2.53 -12.44 8.65
N PHE A 115 2.80 -12.94 7.44
CA PHE A 115 4.01 -13.70 7.14
C PHE A 115 4.35 -13.68 5.63
N THR A 116 5.60 -13.99 5.30
CA THR A 116 6.05 -14.17 3.92
C THR A 116 5.80 -15.60 3.46
N TRP A 117 4.76 -15.88 2.66
CA TRP A 117 4.46 -17.25 2.22
C TRP A 117 5.42 -17.77 1.14
N LEU A 118 5.89 -16.89 0.25
CA LEU A 118 6.79 -17.21 -0.86
C LEU A 118 7.92 -16.19 -0.94
N SER A 119 9.13 -16.68 -1.20
CA SER A 119 10.27 -15.83 -1.52
C SER A 119 11.11 -16.45 -2.62
N LEU A 120 11.06 -15.83 -3.79
CA LEU A 120 11.87 -16.20 -4.94
C LEU A 120 12.93 -15.14 -5.19
N GLU A 121 14.05 -15.56 -5.77
CA GLU A 121 15.10 -14.71 -6.25
C GLU A 121 15.47 -15.13 -7.68
N GLY A 122 15.70 -14.16 -8.55
CA GLY A 122 16.02 -14.40 -9.95
C GLY A 122 14.91 -15.07 -10.77
N SER A 123 13.66 -15.03 -10.30
CA SER A 123 12.50 -15.55 -11.05
C SER A 123 12.10 -14.65 -12.21
N PHE A 124 12.54 -13.41 -12.18
CA PHE A 124 12.32 -12.42 -13.23
C PHE A 124 13.67 -11.80 -13.57
N THR A 125 13.97 -11.74 -14.86
CA THR A 125 15.12 -11.01 -15.40
C THR A 125 14.66 -9.61 -15.78
N ASP A 126 15.43 -8.60 -15.38
CA ASP A 126 15.21 -7.22 -15.78
C ASP A 126 16.52 -6.64 -16.30
N ASN A 127 16.61 -6.52 -17.63
CA ASN A 127 17.79 -5.99 -18.30
C ASN A 127 18.06 -4.52 -17.98
N ASN A 128 17.09 -3.81 -17.39
CA ASN A 128 17.23 -2.41 -16.97
C ASN A 128 17.58 -2.26 -15.48
N SER A 129 17.65 -3.35 -14.73
CA SER A 129 18.02 -3.33 -13.30
C SER A 129 19.54 -3.31 -13.13
N SER A 130 20.03 -2.50 -12.19
CA SER A 130 21.45 -2.51 -11.78
C SER A 130 21.84 -3.78 -11.01
N TYR A 131 20.86 -4.53 -10.52
CA TYR A 131 21.05 -5.82 -9.87
C TYR A 131 20.33 -6.92 -10.65
N GLN A 132 21.05 -7.97 -11.01
CA GLN A 132 20.48 -9.21 -11.51
C GLN A 132 20.94 -10.34 -10.61
N ALA A 133 20.00 -11.15 -10.14
CA ALA A 133 20.33 -12.32 -9.33
C ALA A 133 21.09 -13.35 -10.18
N ASN A 134 22.05 -14.05 -9.54
CA ASN A 134 22.84 -15.12 -10.15
C ASN A 134 22.00 -16.41 -10.32
N GLY A 135 20.99 -16.34 -11.18
CA GLY A 135 20.05 -17.43 -11.45
C GLY A 135 18.84 -17.46 -10.50
N TRP A 136 17.95 -18.42 -10.77
CA TRP A 136 16.73 -18.61 -10.01
C TRP A 136 16.96 -19.46 -8.76
N ARG A 137 16.51 -18.98 -7.59
CA ARG A 137 16.49 -19.77 -6.35
C ARG A 137 15.31 -19.44 -5.44
N ILE A 138 14.90 -20.43 -4.66
CA ILE A 138 13.93 -20.26 -3.57
C ILE A 138 14.68 -19.86 -2.30
N ARG A 139 14.27 -18.76 -1.67
CA ARG A 139 14.83 -18.26 -0.40
C ARG A 139 14.07 -18.83 0.78
N TRP A 140 14.35 -20.10 1.09
CA TRP A 140 13.69 -20.86 2.16
C TRP A 140 13.81 -20.17 3.53
N ASP A 141 14.92 -19.49 3.77
CA ASP A 141 15.16 -18.72 4.99
C ASP A 141 14.18 -17.56 5.16
N ARG A 142 13.51 -17.10 4.10
CA ARG A 142 12.51 -16.02 4.17
C ARG A 142 11.07 -16.54 4.21
N MET A 143 10.84 -17.80 3.89
CA MET A 143 9.50 -18.38 3.82
C MET A 143 8.93 -18.65 5.22
N PHE A 144 7.61 -18.43 5.33
CA PHE A 144 6.79 -18.57 6.54
C PHE A 144 7.32 -17.79 7.75
N LYS A 145 8.14 -16.76 7.54
CA LYS A 145 8.59 -15.87 8.61
C LYS A 145 7.50 -14.85 8.93
N ALA A 146 7.20 -14.71 10.22
CA ALA A 146 6.28 -13.68 10.70
C ALA A 146 6.79 -12.27 10.31
N THR A 147 5.89 -11.42 9.85
CA THR A 147 6.18 -10.01 9.55
C THR A 147 5.67 -9.12 10.67
N ASN A 148 6.20 -7.89 10.77
CA ASN A 148 5.76 -6.88 11.74
C ASN A 148 5.91 -7.24 13.23
N THR A 149 6.85 -8.12 13.60
CA THR A 149 7.11 -8.49 15.00
C THR A 149 8.05 -7.53 15.75
N GLY A 150 8.69 -6.59 15.04
CA GLY A 150 9.73 -5.72 15.61
C GLY A 150 11.08 -6.41 15.85
N GLU A 151 11.18 -7.72 15.59
CA GLU A 151 12.38 -8.51 15.80
C GLU A 151 13.20 -8.66 14.51
N ALA A 152 14.53 -8.57 14.63
CA ALA A 152 15.44 -8.78 13.50
C ALA A 152 15.45 -10.25 13.03
N ASN A 153 15.44 -11.19 13.98
CA ASN A 153 15.49 -12.63 13.72
C ASN A 153 14.08 -13.23 13.78
N LYS A 154 13.32 -13.08 12.69
CA LYS A 154 11.94 -13.55 12.60
C LYS A 154 11.86 -15.08 12.63
N THR A 155 11.03 -15.62 13.51
CA THR A 155 10.71 -17.05 13.58
C THR A 155 9.99 -17.51 12.31
N SER A 156 10.41 -18.66 11.76
CA SER A 156 9.71 -19.32 10.65
C SER A 156 8.74 -20.38 11.19
N TYR A 157 7.51 -20.35 10.68
CA TYR A 157 6.44 -21.28 11.04
C TYR A 157 6.17 -22.32 9.96
N TRP A 158 7.14 -22.60 9.09
CA TRP A 158 6.98 -23.56 7.99
C TRP A 158 6.62 -24.98 8.49
N TRP A 159 7.10 -25.34 9.69
CA TRP A 159 6.80 -26.63 10.33
C TRP A 159 5.31 -26.79 10.64
N VAL A 160 4.61 -25.69 10.98
CA VAL A 160 3.15 -25.71 11.18
C VAL A 160 2.44 -26.07 9.89
N ALA A 161 2.86 -25.44 8.77
CA ALA A 161 2.32 -25.76 7.45
C ALA A 161 2.59 -27.21 7.05
N ALA A 162 3.78 -27.74 7.36
CA ALA A 162 4.12 -29.14 7.11
C ALA A 162 3.24 -30.12 7.90
N ILE A 163 3.00 -29.84 9.18
CA ILE A 163 2.10 -30.65 10.02
C ILE A 163 0.67 -30.62 9.46
N LEU A 164 0.15 -29.44 9.11
CA LEU A 164 -1.20 -29.30 8.55
C LEU A 164 -1.35 -30.06 7.22
N MET A 165 -0.35 -29.99 6.34
CA MET A 165 -0.34 -30.78 5.10
C MET A 165 -0.28 -32.28 5.38
N GLY A 166 0.55 -32.72 6.33
CA GLY A 166 0.64 -34.13 6.72
C GLY A 166 -0.68 -34.67 7.25
N ILE A 167 -1.39 -33.89 8.08
CA ILE A 167 -2.73 -34.24 8.57
C ILE A 167 -3.73 -34.29 7.41
N PHE A 168 -3.74 -33.29 6.54
CA PHE A 168 -4.67 -33.20 5.41
C PHE A 168 -4.53 -34.39 4.45
N PHE A 169 -3.30 -34.67 3.98
CA PHE A 169 -3.04 -35.79 3.06
C PHE A 169 -3.12 -37.15 3.74
N GLY A 170 -2.69 -37.25 5.01
CA GLY A 170 -2.84 -38.47 5.79
C GLY A 170 -4.31 -38.84 5.99
N TRP A 171 -5.16 -37.85 6.28
CA TRP A 171 -6.61 -38.04 6.37
C TRP A 171 -7.23 -38.47 5.03
N ASP A 172 -6.89 -37.79 3.92
CA ASP A 172 -7.39 -38.17 2.59
C ASP A 172 -6.98 -39.61 2.21
N TYR A 173 -5.74 -40.00 2.51
CA TYR A 173 -5.26 -41.36 2.28
C TYR A 173 -6.03 -42.40 3.09
N ILE A 174 -6.21 -42.17 4.40
CA ILE A 174 -6.98 -43.06 5.28
C ILE A 174 -8.43 -43.17 4.81
N MET A 175 -9.08 -42.05 4.45
CA MET A 175 -10.46 -42.03 3.96
C MET A 175 -10.63 -42.80 2.65
N LYS A 176 -9.67 -42.70 1.72
CA LYS A 176 -9.65 -43.50 0.49
C LYS A 176 -9.51 -45.00 0.78
N PHE A 177 -8.65 -45.36 1.74
CA PHE A 177 -8.47 -46.76 2.15
C PHE A 177 -9.73 -47.34 2.79
N VAL A 178 -10.39 -46.58 3.67
CA VAL A 178 -11.66 -46.98 4.30
C VAL A 178 -12.78 -47.16 3.26
N LYS A 179 -12.88 -46.26 2.27
CA LYS A 179 -13.85 -46.39 1.17
C LYS A 179 -13.60 -47.62 0.28
N ARG A 180 -12.33 -47.97 0.00
CA ARG A 180 -12.00 -49.18 -0.77
C ARG A 180 -12.47 -50.46 -0.05
N LYS A 181 -12.20 -50.59 1.25
CA LYS A 181 -12.65 -51.75 2.02
C LYS A 181 -14.18 -51.92 2.03
N LYS A 182 -14.93 -50.82 2.12
CA LYS A 182 -16.40 -50.86 2.04
C LYS A 182 -16.98 -51.25 0.68
N ASN A 183 -16.19 -51.18 -0.40
CA ASN A 183 -16.63 -51.60 -1.74
C ASN A 183 -16.19 -53.04 -2.07
N GLU A 184 -15.33 -53.63 -1.24
CA GLU A 184 -14.87 -55.02 -1.35
C GLU A 184 -15.73 -55.98 -0.50
N GLU A 185 -16.58 -55.45 0.40
CA GLU A 185 -17.68 -56.14 1.10
C GLU A 185 -19.02 -55.94 0.37
#